data_AF-A0A5P9H1B3-F1
#
_entry.id   AF-A0A5P9H1B3-F1
#
_cell.length_a   1.000
_cell.length_b   1.000
_cell.length_c   1.000
_cell.angle_alpha   90.00
_cell.angle_beta   90.00
_cell.angle_gamma   90.00
#
_symmetry.space_group_name_H-M   'P 1'
#
loop_
_entity.id
_entity.type
_entity.pdbx_description
1 polymer ?
#
loop_
_entity_poly.entity_id
_entity_poly.type
_entity_poly.pdbx_seq_one_letter_code
_entity_poly.pdbx_strand_id
1 'polypeptide(L)'
;MAKSTKKTTETPDATDPAHAGMVAAMAAFSPVATTAWFDMMQESMRFVTERLEKDLEAQRAMLACRTPQELMQVQSDFMKKAFTDYTEETRRMMEMMGVALRVDIKDTTPTTRRNYDDVPV
;
A
#
# COMPACT_ATOMS: atom_id res chain seq x y z
N MET A 1 41.15 33.75 -35.28
CA MET A 1 40.56 32.40 -35.13
C MET A 1 40.50 32.07 -33.63
N ALA A 2 39.39 32.34 -32.94
CA ALA A 2 39.19 31.97 -31.54
C ALA A 2 37.99 31.00 -31.47
N LYS A 3 38.25 29.72 -31.16
CA LYS A 3 37.18 28.73 -30.95
C LYS A 3 36.73 28.83 -29.49
N SER A 4 35.49 29.28 -29.30
CA SER A 4 34.83 29.36 -28.00
C SER A 4 34.39 27.97 -27.55
N THR A 5 34.92 27.52 -26.42
CA THR A 5 34.53 26.29 -25.72
C THR A 5 33.10 26.44 -25.20
N LYS A 6 32.13 25.83 -25.88
CA LYS A 6 30.75 25.73 -25.37
C LYS A 6 30.72 24.56 -24.38
N LYS A 7 30.76 24.86 -23.09
CA LYS A 7 30.50 23.92 -22.00
C LYS A 7 29.02 23.54 -22.09
N THR A 8 28.73 22.39 -22.71
CA THR A 8 27.41 21.78 -22.70
C THR A 8 27.12 21.37 -21.26
N THR A 9 26.23 22.12 -20.61
CA THR A 9 25.58 21.69 -19.37
C THR A 9 24.66 20.54 -19.76
N GLU A 10 25.09 19.30 -19.54
CA GLU A 10 24.23 18.13 -19.70
C GLU A 10 23.13 18.21 -18.65
N THR A 11 21.88 18.31 -19.12
CA THR A 11 20.70 18.06 -18.30
C THR A 11 20.76 16.58 -17.89
N PRO A 12 20.73 16.24 -16.60
CA PRO A 12 20.88 14.86 -16.18
C PRO A 12 19.73 14.01 -16.73
N ASP A 13 20.11 12.98 -17.47
CA ASP A 13 19.19 12.07 -18.13
C ASP A 13 18.41 11.25 -17.08
N ALA A 14 17.09 11.36 -17.10
CA ALA A 14 16.20 10.71 -16.13
C ALA A 14 16.18 9.17 -16.25
N THR A 15 16.83 8.62 -17.28
CA THR A 15 16.97 7.18 -17.53
C THR A 15 18.23 6.54 -16.93
N ASP A 16 19.12 7.29 -16.30
CA ASP A 16 20.26 6.71 -15.57
C ASP A 16 19.78 6.06 -14.24
N PRO A 17 19.93 4.73 -14.06
CA PRO A 17 19.53 4.04 -12.84
C PRO A 17 20.21 4.59 -11.58
N ALA A 18 21.40 5.18 -11.68
CA ALA A 18 22.07 5.83 -10.56
C ALA A 18 21.35 7.13 -10.15
N HIS A 19 20.86 7.91 -11.12
CA HIS A 19 20.05 9.10 -10.84
C HIS A 19 18.65 8.74 -10.31
N ALA A 20 18.01 7.72 -10.88
CA ALA A 20 16.74 7.22 -10.37
C ALA A 20 16.85 6.73 -8.91
N GLY A 21 17.93 6.00 -8.58
CA GLY A 21 18.22 5.56 -7.22
C GLY A 21 18.47 6.73 -6.25
N MET A 22 19.18 7.77 -6.70
CA MET A 22 19.42 8.98 -5.90
C MET A 22 18.12 9.76 -5.65
N VAL A 23 17.27 9.92 -6.67
CA VAL A 23 15.95 10.59 -6.53
C VAL A 23 15.04 9.82 -5.60
N ALA A 24 14.98 8.49 -5.72
CA ALA A 24 14.20 7.63 -4.82
C ALA A 24 14.71 7.74 -3.37
N ALA A 25 16.04 7.75 -3.16
CA ALA A 25 16.62 7.94 -1.84
C ALA A 25 16.24 9.31 -1.26
N MET A 26 16.36 10.40 -2.03
CA MET A 26 15.95 11.73 -1.56
C MET A 26 14.45 11.81 -1.24
N ALA A 27 13.60 11.13 -2.02
CA ALA A 27 12.17 11.05 -1.75
C ALA A 27 11.86 10.27 -0.46
N ALA A 28 12.56 9.16 -0.21
CA ALA A 28 12.42 8.36 1.00
C ALA A 28 12.83 9.12 2.28
N PHE A 29 13.81 10.03 2.18
CA PHE A 29 14.23 10.91 3.27
C PHE A 29 13.51 12.26 3.28
N SER A 30 12.46 12.44 2.47
CA SER A 30 11.67 13.66 2.49
C SER A 30 10.86 13.77 3.81
N PRO A 31 10.60 14.98 4.30
CA PRO A 31 9.72 15.18 5.46
C PRO A 31 8.34 14.55 5.26
N VAL A 32 7.81 14.58 4.03
CA VAL A 32 6.51 13.98 3.68
C VAL A 32 6.52 12.47 3.80
N ALA A 33 7.57 11.80 3.32
CA ALA A 33 7.73 10.35 3.49
C ALA A 33 7.90 9.98 4.97
N THR A 34 8.63 10.80 5.72
CA THR A 34 8.83 10.60 7.17
C THR A 34 7.52 10.72 7.94
N THR A 35 6.69 11.73 7.65
CA THR A 35 5.37 11.89 8.28
C THR A 35 4.43 10.75 7.93
N ALA A 36 4.37 10.35 6.66
CA ALA A 36 3.54 9.23 6.23
C ALA A 36 3.95 7.90 6.90
N TRP A 37 5.25 7.69 7.11
CA TRP A 37 5.76 6.55 7.88
C TRP A 37 5.30 6.57 9.34
N PHE A 38 5.37 7.73 10.00
CA PHE A 38 4.89 7.89 11.38
C PHE A 38 3.38 7.65 11.50
N ASP A 39 2.59 8.19 10.57
CA ASP A 39 1.14 8.00 10.54
C ASP A 39 0.79 6.51 10.41
N MET A 40 1.50 5.78 9.53
CA MET A 40 1.32 4.34 9.36
C MET A 40 1.71 3.54 10.62
N MET A 41 2.79 3.93 11.29
CA MET A 41 3.19 3.31 12.57
C MET A 41 2.17 3.57 13.67
N GLN A 42 1.64 4.79 13.75
CA GLN A 42 0.61 5.14 14.72
C GLN A 42 -0.67 4.34 14.49
N GLU A 43 -1.11 4.20 13.24
CA GLU A 43 -2.27 3.40 12.88
C GLU A 43 -2.06 1.92 13.21
N SER A 44 -0.88 1.37 12.90
CA SER A 44 -0.52 -0.02 13.25
C SER A 44 -0.61 -0.26 14.75
N MET A 45 -0.11 0.68 15.56
CA MET A 45 -0.16 0.60 17.03
C MET A 45 -1.60 0.71 17.56
N ARG A 46 -2.41 1.61 16.99
CA ARG A 46 -3.84 1.72 17.31
C ARG A 46 -4.54 0.38 17.06
N PHE A 47 -4.35 -0.20 15.88
CA PHE A 47 -4.98 -1.46 15.50
C PHE A 47 -4.57 -2.62 16.41
N VAL A 48 -3.27 -2.78 16.68
CA VAL A 48 -2.77 -3.84 17.58
C VAL A 48 -3.37 -3.71 18.97
N THR A 49 -3.47 -2.48 19.49
CA THR A 49 -4.03 -2.23 20.83
C THR A 49 -5.51 -2.62 20.88
N GLU A 50 -6.32 -2.14 19.93
CA GLU A 50 -7.75 -2.48 19.86
C GLU A 50 -7.99 -3.97 19.66
N ARG A 51 -7.17 -4.63 18.82
CA ARG A 51 -7.31 -6.06 18.55
C ARG A 51 -6.95 -6.90 19.77
N LEU A 52 -5.94 -6.49 20.53
CA LEU A 52 -5.54 -7.14 21.77
C LEU A 52 -6.63 -7.04 22.85
N GLU A 53 -7.27 -5.89 22.99
CA GLU A 53 -8.41 -5.74 23.89
C GLU A 53 -9.55 -6.71 23.54
N LYS A 54 -9.92 -6.78 22.25
CA LYS A 54 -10.91 -7.74 21.74
C LYS A 54 -10.50 -9.20 21.96
N ASP A 55 -9.21 -9.53 21.83
CA ASP A 55 -8.68 -10.87 22.12
C ASP A 55 -8.85 -11.24 23.59
N LEU A 56 -8.58 -10.31 24.50
CA LEU A 56 -8.74 -10.54 25.93
C LEU A 56 -10.22 -10.69 26.31
N GLU A 57 -11.10 -9.90 25.72
CA GLU A 57 -12.55 -10.05 25.90
C GLU A 57 -13.05 -11.42 25.42
N ALA A 58 -12.61 -11.85 24.24
CA ALA A 58 -12.97 -13.16 23.71
C ALA A 58 -12.44 -14.30 24.60
N GLN A 59 -11.20 -14.21 25.08
CA GLN A 59 -10.65 -15.19 26.02
C GLN A 59 -11.43 -15.24 27.33
N ARG A 60 -11.80 -14.09 27.90
CA ARG A 60 -12.66 -14.03 29.09
C ARG A 60 -14.02 -14.68 28.84
N ALA A 61 -14.63 -14.40 27.69
CA ALA A 61 -15.91 -15.00 27.31
C ALA A 61 -15.80 -16.53 27.13
N MET A 62 -14.75 -17.02 26.46
CA MET A 62 -14.50 -18.44 26.28
C MET A 62 -14.30 -19.17 27.62
N LEU A 63 -13.58 -18.56 28.57
CA LEU A 63 -13.39 -19.11 29.91
C LEU A 63 -14.67 -19.12 30.77
N ALA A 64 -15.65 -18.28 30.44
CA ALA A 64 -16.94 -18.24 31.13
C ALA A 64 -17.96 -19.27 30.61
N CYS A 65 -17.71 -19.87 29.44
CA CYS A 65 -18.59 -20.86 28.83
C CYS A 65 -18.71 -22.12 29.70
N ARG A 66 -19.93 -22.64 29.83
CA ARG A 66 -20.26 -23.87 30.58
C ARG A 66 -20.52 -25.06 29.67
N THR A 67 -20.70 -24.83 28.38
CA THR A 67 -20.95 -25.88 27.39
C THR A 67 -20.07 -25.70 26.14
N PRO A 68 -19.79 -26.80 25.40
CA PRO A 68 -19.10 -26.72 24.11
C PRO A 68 -19.84 -25.87 23.07
N GLN A 69 -21.18 -25.84 23.12
CA GLN A 69 -21.99 -25.06 22.22
C GLN A 69 -21.79 -23.54 22.44
N GLU A 70 -21.77 -23.09 23.70
CA GLU A 70 -21.45 -21.69 24.03
C GLU A 70 -20.05 -21.31 23.57
N LEU A 71 -19.07 -22.20 23.77
CA LEU A 71 -17.70 -21.99 23.29
C LEU A 71 -17.65 -21.83 21.76
N MET A 72 -18.34 -22.69 21.01
CA MET A 72 -18.41 -22.60 19.55
C MET A 72 -19.04 -21.29 19.08
N GLN A 73 -20.07 -20.78 19.78
CA GLN A 73 -20.68 -19.49 19.46
C GLN A 73 -19.69 -18.35 19.68
N VAL A 74 -19.03 -18.29 20.83
CA VAL A 74 -18.01 -17.27 21.13
C VAL A 74 -16.87 -17.31 20.12
N GLN A 75 -16.37 -18.52 19.78
CA GLN A 75 -15.32 -18.71 18.78
C GLN A 75 -15.77 -18.21 17.39
N SER A 76 -17.00 -18.54 16.97
CA SER A 76 -17.53 -18.11 15.67
C SER A 76 -17.62 -16.59 15.57
N ASP A 77 -18.14 -15.95 16.61
CA ASP A 77 -18.30 -14.50 16.65
C ASP A 77 -16.95 -13.78 16.72
N PHE A 78 -16.00 -14.34 17.48
CA PHE A 78 -14.62 -13.88 17.49
C PHE A 78 -13.99 -13.90 16.10
N MET A 79 -14.11 -15.02 15.38
CA MET A 79 -13.53 -15.15 14.03
C MET A 79 -14.16 -14.16 13.05
N LYS A 80 -15.49 -14.01 13.07
CA LYS A 80 -16.18 -13.03 12.21
C LYS A 80 -15.68 -11.61 12.47
N LYS A 81 -15.61 -11.21 13.74
CA LYS A 81 -15.11 -9.89 14.14
C LYS A 81 -13.66 -9.69 13.71
N ALA A 82 -12.79 -10.67 13.94
CA ALA A 82 -11.40 -10.61 13.51
C ALA A 82 -11.28 -10.40 12.00
N PHE A 83 -12.04 -11.16 11.19
CA PHE A 83 -12.03 -10.97 9.73
C PHE A 83 -12.47 -9.56 9.32
N THR A 84 -13.52 -9.02 9.92
CA THR A 84 -13.97 -7.65 9.67
C THR A 84 -12.89 -6.64 10.04
N ASP A 85 -12.34 -6.73 11.25
CA ASP A 85 -11.31 -5.82 11.76
C ASP A 85 -10.07 -5.79 10.85
N TYR A 86 -9.52 -6.97 10.47
CA TYR A 86 -8.34 -7.04 9.59
C TYR A 86 -8.63 -6.53 8.18
N THR A 87 -9.84 -6.75 7.66
CA THR A 87 -10.23 -6.26 6.34
C THR A 87 -10.34 -4.74 6.33
N GLU A 88 -10.97 -4.16 7.35
CA GLU A 88 -11.09 -2.71 7.52
C GLU A 88 -9.73 -2.05 7.70
N GLU A 89 -8.86 -2.64 8.53
CA GLU A 89 -7.50 -2.14 8.73
C GLU A 89 -6.69 -2.19 7.43
N THR A 90 -6.79 -3.29 6.68
CA THR A 90 -6.12 -3.39 5.38
C THR A 90 -6.59 -2.30 4.42
N ARG A 91 -7.90 -2.03 4.34
CA ARG A 91 -8.44 -0.92 3.52
C ARG A 91 -7.85 0.42 3.96
N ARG A 92 -7.81 0.68 5.27
CA ARG A 92 -7.29 1.93 5.82
C ARG A 92 -5.79 2.10 5.56
N MET A 93 -5.02 1.04 5.69
CA MET A 93 -3.60 1.01 5.32
C MET A 93 -3.38 1.31 3.83
N MET A 94 -4.20 0.74 2.94
CA MET A 94 -4.14 1.06 1.51
C MET A 94 -4.47 2.53 1.22
N GLU A 95 -5.44 3.11 1.93
CA GLU A 95 -5.79 4.52 1.82
C GLU A 95 -4.65 5.43 2.25
N MET A 96 -4.00 5.13 3.38
CA MET A 96 -2.83 5.89 3.87
C MET A 96 -1.62 5.76 2.94
N MET A 97 -1.40 4.59 2.34
CA MET A 97 -0.33 4.38 1.38
C MET A 97 -0.62 5.00 0.00
N GLY A 98 -1.83 5.55 -0.22
CA GLY A 98 -2.25 6.06 -1.54
C GLY A 98 -2.40 4.97 -2.60
N VAL A 99 -2.40 3.69 -2.20
CA VAL A 99 -2.60 2.51 -3.07
C VAL A 99 -4.09 2.29 -3.37
N ALA A 100 -4.99 3.10 -2.79
CA ALA A 100 -6.39 3.17 -3.16
C ALA A 100 -6.50 3.41 -4.68
N LEU A 101 -6.71 2.30 -5.38
CA LEU A 101 -6.66 2.16 -6.82
C LEU A 101 -7.73 3.05 -7.47
N ARG A 102 -7.39 4.31 -7.78
CA ARG A 102 -8.06 5.01 -8.88
C ARG A 102 -7.53 4.38 -10.18
N VAL A 103 -8.00 3.17 -10.48
CA VAL A 103 -7.97 2.68 -11.86
C VAL A 103 -8.98 3.53 -12.60
N ASP A 104 -8.50 4.63 -13.14
CA ASP A 104 -9.15 5.27 -14.27
C ASP A 104 -9.08 4.27 -15.42
N ILE A 105 -10.21 3.59 -15.68
CA ILE A 105 -10.41 2.58 -16.74
C ILE A 105 -9.99 3.11 -18.13
N LYS A 106 -9.76 4.43 -18.28
CA LYS A 106 -9.27 5.08 -19.49
C LYS A 106 -7.82 4.74 -19.86
N ASP A 107 -6.96 4.41 -18.89
CA ASP A 107 -5.53 4.13 -19.16
C ASP A 107 -5.25 2.64 -19.43
N THR A 108 -6.23 1.76 -19.22
CA THR A 108 -6.13 0.32 -19.52
C THR A 108 -6.61 -0.07 -20.91
N THR A 109 -6.91 0.89 -21.80
CA THR A 109 -7.10 0.55 -23.22
C THR A 109 -5.74 0.21 -23.82
N PRO A 110 -5.47 -1.05 -24.23
CA PRO A 110 -4.21 -1.36 -24.88
C PRO A 110 -4.17 -0.61 -26.22
N THR A 111 -3.27 0.37 -26.33
CA THR A 111 -2.87 0.97 -27.60
C THR A 111 -2.01 -0.03 -28.37
N THR A 112 -2.64 -1.12 -28.80
CA THR A 112 -2.10 -2.03 -29.80
C THR A 112 -3.06 -2.07 -30.97
N ARG A 113 -3.11 -0.98 -31.74
CA ARG A 113 -3.51 -1.08 -33.15
C ARG A 113 -2.40 -1.87 -33.87
N ARG A 114 -2.52 -3.20 -33.88
CA ARG A 114 -1.80 -4.04 -34.83
C ARG A 114 -2.46 -3.80 -36.20
N ASN A 115 -1.82 -2.99 -37.04
CA ASN A 115 -2.22 -2.85 -38.44
C ASN A 115 -1.88 -4.16 -39.16
N TYR A 116 -2.87 -5.05 -39.28
CA TYR A 116 -2.83 -6.15 -40.23
C TYR A 116 -3.35 -5.63 -41.57
N ASP A 117 -2.55 -4.79 -42.24
CA ASP A 117 -2.88 -4.27 -43.59
C ASP A 117 -1.75 -4.50 -44.60
N ASP A 118 -0.69 -5.20 -44.20
CA ASP A 118 0.47 -5.51 -45.07
C ASP A 118 0.45 -6.96 -45.61
N VAL A 119 -0.72 -7.60 -45.72
CA VAL A 119 -0.84 -8.94 -46.33
C VAL A 119 -1.37 -8.79 -47.76
N PRO A 120 -0.54 -8.99 -48.80
CA PRO A 120 -1.00 -8.94 -50.17
C PRO A 120 -1.88 -10.17 -50.48
N VAL A 121 -3.07 -9.93 -51.03
CA VAL A 121 -3.86 -10.93 -51.77
C VAL A 121 -3.47 -10.95 -53.24
#